data_AF-A0AAE3RDP5-F1
#
_entry.id   AF-A0AAE3RDP5-F1
#
_cell.length_a   1.000
_cell.length_b   1.000
_cell.length_c   1.000
_cell.angle_alpha   90.00
_cell.angle_beta   90.00
_cell.angle_gamma   90.00
#
_symmetry.space_group_name_H-M   'P 1'
#
loop_
_entity.id
_entity.type
_entity.pdbx_description
1 polymer ?
#
loop_
_entity_poly.entity_id
_entity_poly.type
_entity_poly.pdbx_seq_one_letter_code
_entity_poly.pdbx_strand_id
1 'polypeptide(L)'
;MRNVYFTISGMMSLVVTLFWGCNSNTQRKEQQPIVKDSIALPGIVRIQLTNALAVNWDIATSFPVEDSLYEHIKKQPMYKKQLCEAIADTTSLNFRDCANEVILTKGDIAYITLDRIDGIPFFMIFHYQIDAISSDCGSHADGLFRYIHKNRRNVVRELKKHSLKE
;
A
#
# COMPACT_ATOMS: atom_id res chain seq x y z
N MET A 1 -21.69 -85.19 25.71
CA MET A 1 -20.89 -84.71 26.86
C MET A 1 -19.69 -83.94 26.33
N ARG A 2 -19.53 -82.67 26.77
CA ARG A 2 -18.41 -81.71 26.59
C ARG A 2 -18.06 -81.33 25.14
N ASN A 3 -18.46 -80.15 24.64
CA ASN A 3 -17.81 -78.81 24.76
C ASN A 3 -16.28 -78.91 24.56
N VAL A 4 -15.66 -78.17 23.62
CA VAL A 4 -15.52 -76.71 23.57
C VAL A 4 -15.19 -76.24 22.14
N TYR A 5 -15.87 -75.20 21.66
CA TYR A 5 -15.41 -74.29 20.61
C TYR A 5 -14.84 -73.05 21.30
N PHE A 6 -13.66 -72.56 20.90
CA PHE A 6 -13.25 -71.19 21.22
C PHE A 6 -12.46 -70.57 20.07
N THR A 7 -12.79 -69.31 19.86
CA THR A 7 -12.63 -68.47 18.66
C THR A 7 -11.39 -67.58 18.71
N ILE A 8 -10.67 -67.55 17.58
CA ILE A 8 -10.24 -66.41 16.76
C ILE A 8 -9.80 -65.06 17.42
N SER A 9 -8.57 -64.68 17.02
CA SER A 9 -8.05 -63.33 16.66
C SER A 9 -7.77 -62.28 17.74
N GLY A 10 -6.56 -61.70 17.64
CA GLY A 10 -6.17 -60.47 18.32
C GLY A 10 -4.68 -60.14 18.14
N MET A 11 -4.23 -59.88 16.89
CA MET A 11 -2.98 -59.19 16.62
C MET A 11 -3.08 -57.73 17.09
N MET A 12 -2.13 -57.25 17.89
CA MET A 12 -1.32 -56.07 17.52
C MET A 12 -0.23 -55.82 18.57
N SER A 13 1.02 -56.01 18.12
CA SER A 13 2.24 -55.72 18.86
C SER A 13 2.37 -54.25 19.21
N LEU A 14 2.80 -54.03 20.44
CA LEU A 14 3.11 -52.76 21.09
C LEU A 14 4.63 -52.52 20.96
N VAL A 15 5.04 -51.44 20.26
CA VAL A 15 6.43 -50.97 20.14
C VAL A 15 6.41 -49.45 20.31
N VAL A 16 6.66 -48.92 21.52
CA VAL A 16 7.95 -48.44 22.08
C VAL A 16 8.35 -47.01 21.62
N THR A 17 8.10 -46.08 22.54
CA THR A 17 8.86 -44.88 22.99
C THR A 17 9.55 -43.94 21.98
N LEU A 18 9.29 -42.62 22.13
CA LEU A 18 10.35 -41.59 22.08
C LEU A 18 10.09 -40.46 23.10
N PHE A 19 10.97 -40.47 24.11
CA PHE A 19 11.57 -39.42 24.93
C PHE A 19 11.02 -37.97 24.97
N TRP A 20 10.87 -37.54 26.24
CA TRP A 20 11.09 -36.21 26.79
C TRP A 20 11.96 -35.24 25.97
N GLY A 21 11.47 -33.99 25.92
CA GLY A 21 12.25 -32.83 25.47
C GLY A 21 11.59 -31.49 25.79
N CYS A 22 10.91 -31.34 26.93
CA CYS A 22 10.55 -30.00 27.44
C CYS A 22 11.78 -29.38 28.11
N ASN A 23 12.65 -28.76 27.34
CA ASN A 23 13.57 -27.75 27.85
C ASN A 23 13.97 -26.77 26.75
N SER A 24 13.34 -25.60 26.74
CA SER A 24 14.01 -24.38 26.33
C SER A 24 13.48 -23.22 27.16
N ASN A 25 14.39 -22.68 27.97
CA ASN A 25 14.34 -21.31 28.47
C ASN A 25 14.04 -20.37 27.30
N THR A 26 12.77 -20.07 27.05
CA THR A 26 12.40 -18.98 26.17
C THR A 26 12.43 -17.72 27.01
N GLN A 27 13.57 -17.05 27.01
CA GLN A 27 13.63 -15.67 27.45
C GLN A 27 12.59 -14.90 26.64
N ARG A 28 11.59 -14.38 27.35
CA ARG A 28 10.61 -13.45 26.81
C ARG A 28 11.39 -12.24 26.31
N LYS A 29 11.60 -12.16 24.99
CA LYS A 29 12.14 -10.96 24.36
C LYS A 29 11.27 -9.80 24.80
N GLU A 30 11.88 -8.88 25.52
CA GLU A 30 11.37 -7.55 25.79
C GLU A 30 10.95 -6.97 24.43
N GLN A 31 9.64 -6.86 24.21
CA GLN A 31 9.13 -6.11 23.09
C GLN A 31 9.56 -4.67 23.33
N GLN A 32 10.54 -4.22 22.55
CA GLN A 32 10.81 -2.80 22.39
C GLN A 32 9.47 -2.10 22.14
N PRO A 33 9.19 -0.96 22.79
CA PRO A 33 7.93 -0.27 22.59
C PRO A 33 7.80 0.04 21.10
N ILE A 34 6.75 -0.51 20.50
CA ILE A 34 6.25 -0.09 19.20
C ILE A 34 6.06 1.43 19.36
N VAL A 35 6.87 2.22 18.64
CA VAL A 35 6.61 3.65 18.46
C VAL A 35 5.30 3.72 17.69
N LYS A 36 4.22 3.74 18.46
CA LYS A 36 2.87 4.00 18.00
C LYS A 36 2.72 5.52 17.98
N ASP A 37 1.97 5.97 16.99
CA ASP A 37 1.51 7.34 16.77
C ASP A 37 2.45 8.22 15.95
N SER A 38 2.61 7.86 14.67
CA SER A 38 2.46 8.89 13.64
C SER A 38 1.01 9.37 13.70
N ILE A 39 0.75 10.43 14.46
CA ILE A 39 -0.57 11.05 14.58
C ILE A 39 -1.00 11.45 13.16
N ALA A 40 -2.00 10.77 12.61
CA ALA A 40 -2.73 11.26 11.46
C ALA A 40 -3.34 12.59 11.89
N LEU A 41 -2.78 13.72 11.44
CA LEU A 41 -3.41 15.01 11.64
C LEU A 41 -4.66 15.02 10.74
N PRO A 42 -5.88 15.05 11.29
CA PRO A 42 -7.05 15.31 10.47
C PRO A 42 -6.92 16.74 9.94
N GLY A 43 -6.89 16.89 8.62
CA GLY A 43 -6.84 18.21 8.03
C GLY A 43 -6.38 18.26 6.59
N ILE A 44 -6.60 19.43 6.00
CA ILE A 44 -6.10 19.80 4.69
C ILE A 44 -4.70 20.42 4.86
N VAL A 45 -3.73 19.91 4.13
CA VAL A 45 -2.35 20.42 4.12
C VAL A 45 -1.97 20.91 2.73
N ARG A 46 -1.23 22.02 2.67
CA ARG A 46 -0.67 22.51 1.40
C ARG A 46 0.69 21.87 1.16
N ILE A 47 0.82 21.14 0.06
CA ILE A 47 2.02 20.39 -0.30
C ILE A 47 2.67 21.07 -1.49
N GLN A 48 3.89 21.59 -1.30
CA GLN A 48 4.70 22.16 -2.38
C GLN A 48 5.42 21.05 -3.15
N LEU A 49 5.02 20.78 -4.40
CA LEU A 49 5.58 19.73 -5.26
C LEU A 49 6.81 20.23 -6.03
N THR A 50 6.72 21.42 -6.62
CA THR A 50 7.83 22.11 -7.30
C THR A 50 7.90 23.56 -6.82
N ASN A 51 8.79 24.42 -7.33
CA ASN A 51 8.75 25.84 -6.98
C ASN A 51 7.48 26.57 -7.48
N ALA A 52 6.82 26.04 -8.52
CA ALA A 52 5.66 26.67 -9.15
C ALA A 52 4.33 25.92 -8.90
N LEU A 53 4.40 24.70 -8.36
CA LEU A 53 3.23 23.82 -8.18
C LEU A 53 3.07 23.41 -6.72
N ALA A 54 1.89 23.71 -6.19
CA ALA A 54 1.42 23.23 -4.89
C ALA A 54 0.03 22.60 -5.04
N VAL A 55 -0.28 21.67 -4.15
CA VAL A 55 -1.59 21.00 -4.08
C VAL A 55 -2.10 21.07 -2.66
N ASN A 56 -3.36 21.40 -2.47
CA ASN A 56 -4.03 21.24 -1.19
C ASN A 56 -4.50 19.78 -1.09
N TRP A 57 -4.12 19.09 -0.02
CA TRP A 57 -4.27 17.64 0.14
C TRP A 57 -5.06 17.33 1.39
N ASP A 58 -6.06 16.47 1.27
CA ASP A 58 -6.81 15.97 2.41
C ASP A 58 -6.17 14.67 2.92
N ILE A 59 -5.63 14.73 4.13
CA ILE A 59 -4.97 13.59 4.78
C ILE A 59 -5.96 12.45 5.01
N ALA A 60 -7.22 12.75 5.34
CA ALA A 60 -8.21 11.75 5.70
C ALA A 60 -8.61 10.88 4.51
N THR A 61 -8.69 11.47 3.31
CA THR A 61 -9.10 10.78 2.08
C THR A 61 -7.92 10.39 1.19
N SER A 62 -6.72 10.93 1.44
CA SER A 62 -5.57 10.79 0.54
C SER A 62 -5.87 11.21 -0.90
N PHE A 63 -6.60 12.32 -1.05
CA PHE A 63 -6.88 12.94 -2.35
C PHE A 63 -6.54 14.44 -2.35
N PRO A 64 -6.28 15.02 -3.54
CA PRO A 64 -6.24 16.45 -3.69
C PRO A 64 -7.62 17.04 -3.40
N VAL A 65 -7.65 18.19 -2.73
CA VAL A 65 -8.87 18.97 -2.53
C VAL A 65 -9.26 19.61 -3.86
N GLU A 66 -10.50 19.41 -4.31
CA GLU A 66 -11.03 19.97 -5.56
C GLU A 66 -11.41 21.45 -5.41
N ASP A 67 -10.40 22.29 -5.15
CA ASP A 67 -10.53 23.73 -5.00
C ASP A 67 -10.10 24.51 -6.27
N SER A 68 -10.05 25.84 -6.16
CA SER A 68 -9.64 26.70 -7.29
C SER A 68 -8.20 26.46 -7.75
N LEU A 69 -7.31 25.98 -6.87
CA LEU A 69 -5.95 25.62 -7.22
C LEU A 69 -5.93 24.32 -8.02
N TYR A 70 -6.67 23.30 -7.59
CA TYR A 70 -6.84 22.06 -8.34
C TYR A 70 -7.42 22.31 -9.73
N GLU A 71 -8.48 23.12 -9.84
CA GLU A 71 -9.08 23.50 -11.11
C GLU A 71 -8.12 24.29 -12.02
N HIS A 72 -7.25 25.11 -11.43
CA HIS A 72 -6.19 25.80 -12.18
C HIS A 72 -5.14 24.82 -12.72
N ILE A 73 -4.71 23.84 -11.91
CA ILE A 73 -3.76 22.80 -12.30
C ILE A 73 -4.32 22.00 -13.48
N LYS A 74 -5.58 21.54 -13.36
CA LYS A 74 -6.28 20.74 -14.37
C LYS A 74 -6.32 21.39 -15.76
N LYS A 75 -6.49 22.71 -15.82
CA LYS A 75 -6.67 23.47 -17.08
C LYS A 75 -5.36 23.85 -17.79
N GLN A 76 -4.22 23.74 -17.10
CA GLN A 76 -2.95 24.30 -17.56
C GLN A 76 -1.96 23.17 -17.91
N PRO A 77 -1.67 22.93 -19.20
CA PRO A 77 -0.80 21.83 -19.64
C PRO A 77 0.59 21.82 -18.98
N MET A 78 1.12 23.00 -18.64
CA MET A 78 2.42 23.11 -17.98
C MET A 78 2.46 22.37 -16.63
N TYR A 79 1.36 22.33 -15.87
CA TYR A 79 1.36 21.67 -14.57
C TYR A 79 1.25 20.15 -14.70
N LYS A 80 0.64 19.62 -15.76
CA LYS A 80 0.70 18.18 -16.06
C LYS A 80 2.15 17.72 -16.21
N LYS A 81 2.96 18.46 -16.96
CA LYS A 81 4.39 18.18 -17.11
C LYS A 81 5.12 18.24 -15.77
N GLN A 82 4.84 19.25 -14.95
CA GLN A 82 5.44 19.37 -13.62
C GLN A 82 5.02 18.23 -12.66
N LEU A 83 3.77 17.78 -12.73
CA LEU A 83 3.30 16.60 -11.99
C LEU A 83 4.09 15.36 -12.41
N CYS A 84 4.23 15.09 -13.72
CA CYS A 84 5.02 13.98 -14.22
C CYS A 84 6.47 13.99 -13.72
N GLU A 85 7.10 15.18 -13.66
CA GLU A 85 8.45 15.35 -13.14
C GLU A 85 8.51 15.10 -11.62
N ALA A 86 7.51 15.58 -10.87
CA ALA A 86 7.45 15.46 -9.42
C ALA A 86 7.20 14.02 -8.91
N ILE A 87 6.66 13.10 -9.73
CA ILE A 87 6.40 11.70 -9.32
C ILE A 87 7.66 10.96 -8.87
N ALA A 88 8.82 11.37 -9.39
CA ALA A 88 10.11 10.80 -8.99
C ALA A 88 10.57 11.25 -7.58
N ASP A 89 9.96 12.28 -7.00
CA ASP A 89 10.35 12.85 -5.71
C ASP A 89 9.99 11.89 -4.56
N THR A 90 11.01 11.42 -3.84
CA THR A 90 10.87 10.51 -2.69
C THR A 90 10.86 11.22 -1.35
N THR A 91 10.79 12.55 -1.33
CA THR A 91 10.76 13.35 -0.10
C THR A 91 9.55 12.95 0.72
N SER A 92 9.80 12.42 1.93
CA SER A 92 8.77 12.01 2.86
C SER A 92 7.97 13.20 3.38
N LEU A 93 6.67 13.01 3.53
CA LEU A 93 5.73 13.98 4.10
C LEU A 93 5.41 13.70 5.58
N ASN A 94 5.98 12.63 6.15
CA ASN A 94 5.80 12.22 7.55
C ASN A 94 4.35 11.95 8.00
N PHE A 95 3.43 11.74 7.06
CA PHE A 95 2.09 11.20 7.32
C PHE A 95 1.79 10.02 6.40
N ARG A 96 0.85 9.18 6.82
CA ARG A 96 0.46 7.98 6.09
C ARG A 96 -0.68 8.23 5.12
N ASP A 97 -0.87 7.31 4.19
CA ASP A 97 -2.09 7.21 3.39
C ASP A 97 -3.29 6.82 4.28
N CYS A 98 -4.52 6.97 3.77
CA CYS A 98 -5.74 6.70 4.53
C CYS A 98 -5.87 5.23 4.96
N ALA A 99 -5.27 4.30 4.21
CA ALA A 99 -5.20 2.88 4.56
C ALA A 99 -4.06 2.54 5.55
N ASN A 100 -3.25 3.54 5.95
CA ASN A 100 -2.10 3.40 6.84
C ASN A 100 -1.01 2.44 6.34
N GLU A 101 -0.97 2.12 5.04
CA GLU A 101 -0.04 1.16 4.45
C GLU A 101 1.39 1.72 4.34
N VAL A 102 1.52 2.99 3.95
CA VAL A 102 2.81 3.61 3.66
C VAL A 102 2.89 5.03 4.18
N ILE A 103 4.11 5.53 4.37
CA ILE A 103 4.35 6.96 4.57
C ILE A 103 4.38 7.62 3.19
N LEU A 104 3.55 8.65 3.00
CA LEU A 104 3.44 9.34 1.73
C LEU A 104 4.67 10.20 1.44
N THR A 105 4.99 10.29 0.15
CA THR A 105 6.03 11.15 -0.42
C THR A 105 5.42 12.20 -1.34
N LYS A 106 6.16 13.27 -1.64
CA LYS A 106 5.72 14.27 -2.64
C LYS A 106 5.38 13.64 -3.99
N GLY A 107 6.12 12.63 -4.42
CA GLY A 107 5.85 11.93 -5.67
C GLY A 107 4.55 11.12 -5.65
N ASP A 108 4.09 10.65 -4.50
CA ASP A 108 2.78 9.99 -4.37
C ASP A 108 1.64 10.99 -4.58
N ILE A 109 1.76 12.18 -3.98
CA ILE A 109 0.81 13.28 -4.17
C ILE A 109 0.75 13.69 -5.64
N ALA A 110 1.91 13.82 -6.29
CA ALA A 110 2.00 14.15 -7.71
C ALA A 110 1.32 13.08 -8.58
N TYR A 111 1.53 11.80 -8.28
CA TYR A 111 0.93 10.70 -9.01
C TYR A 111 -0.60 10.73 -8.89
N ILE A 112 -1.13 10.78 -7.68
CA ILE A 112 -2.59 10.76 -7.44
C ILE A 112 -3.24 12.00 -8.05
N THR A 113 -2.60 13.16 -7.95
CA THR A 113 -3.13 14.40 -8.55
C THR A 113 -3.19 14.28 -10.07
N LEU A 114 -2.15 13.73 -10.71
CA LEU A 114 -2.14 13.50 -12.15
C LEU A 114 -3.20 12.48 -12.58
N ASP A 115 -3.33 11.39 -11.83
CA ASP A 115 -4.33 10.35 -12.09
C ASP A 115 -5.76 10.88 -12.03
N ARG A 116 -6.06 11.73 -11.06
CA ARG A 116 -7.39 12.37 -10.94
C ARG A 116 -7.69 13.38 -12.05
N ILE A 117 -6.67 13.98 -12.63
CA ILE A 117 -6.81 14.97 -13.71
C ILE A 117 -6.97 14.28 -15.06
N ASP A 118 -6.12 13.30 -15.36
CA ASP A 118 -6.02 12.68 -16.69
C ASP A 118 -6.57 11.26 -16.79
N GLY A 119 -6.93 10.64 -15.67
CA GLY A 119 -7.41 9.27 -15.64
C GLY A 119 -6.33 8.31 -16.12
N ILE A 120 -5.25 8.17 -15.34
CA ILE A 120 -4.13 7.32 -15.74
C ILE A 120 -4.64 5.87 -15.81
N PRO A 121 -4.55 5.21 -16.97
CA PRO A 121 -5.02 3.85 -17.09
C PRO A 121 -4.11 2.92 -16.29
N PHE A 122 -4.60 2.47 -15.14
CA PHE A 122 -3.88 1.62 -14.19
C PHE A 122 -3.21 0.43 -14.86
N PHE A 123 -3.88 -0.23 -15.81
CA PHE A 123 -3.30 -1.38 -16.52
C PHE A 123 -2.06 -1.00 -17.35
N MET A 124 -2.00 0.21 -17.90
CA MET A 124 -0.85 0.66 -18.70
C MET A 124 0.37 0.93 -17.84
N ILE A 125 0.16 1.39 -16.61
CA ILE A 125 1.26 1.78 -15.70
C ILE A 125 1.70 0.62 -14.81
N PHE A 126 0.75 -0.19 -14.35
CA PHE A 126 1.01 -1.23 -13.35
C PHE A 126 1.02 -2.64 -13.94
N HIS A 127 0.51 -2.82 -15.18
CA HIS A 127 0.33 -4.12 -15.83
C HIS A 127 -0.44 -5.13 -14.95
N TYR A 128 -1.32 -4.61 -14.08
CA TYR A 128 -2.10 -5.37 -13.10
C TYR A 128 -3.55 -4.90 -13.14
N GLN A 129 -4.49 -5.83 -12.94
CA GLN A 129 -5.90 -5.53 -12.75
C GLN A 129 -6.16 -5.44 -11.25
N ILE A 130 -6.71 -4.31 -10.80
CA ILE A 130 -7.04 -4.14 -9.38
C ILE A 130 -8.51 -4.49 -9.21
N ASP A 131 -8.76 -5.58 -8.49
CA ASP A 131 -10.09 -6.16 -8.32
C ASP A 131 -10.81 -5.63 -7.07
N ALA A 132 -10.13 -4.82 -6.25
CA ALA A 132 -10.67 -4.26 -5.00
C ALA A 132 -10.42 -2.74 -4.92
N ILE A 133 -11.49 -2.00 -4.67
CA ILE A 133 -11.46 -0.57 -4.39
C ILE A 133 -11.88 -0.40 -2.93
N SER A 134 -11.03 0.21 -2.11
CA SER A 134 -11.38 0.48 -0.70
C SER A 134 -12.44 1.57 -0.62
N SER A 135 -13.60 1.25 -0.03
CA SER A 135 -14.62 2.24 0.33
C SER A 135 -14.15 3.20 1.43
N ASP A 136 -13.24 2.74 2.28
CA ASP A 136 -12.88 3.42 3.52
C ASP A 136 -11.75 4.46 3.31
N CYS A 137 -11.08 4.40 2.15
CA CYS A 137 -9.94 5.22 1.76
C CYS A 137 -10.24 5.93 0.42
N GLY A 138 -11.41 6.57 0.34
CA GLY A 138 -11.80 7.48 -0.75
C GLY A 138 -11.88 6.85 -2.16
N SER A 139 -11.99 5.53 -2.27
CA SER A 139 -12.01 4.79 -3.55
C SER A 139 -10.67 4.71 -4.28
N HIS A 140 -9.56 4.65 -3.54
CA HIS A 140 -8.30 4.17 -4.11
C HIS A 140 -8.39 2.67 -4.41
N ALA A 141 -7.66 2.26 -5.43
CA ALA A 141 -7.44 0.86 -5.71
C ALA A 141 -6.53 0.26 -4.62
N ASP A 142 -6.91 -0.89 -4.06
CA ASP A 142 -6.20 -1.47 -2.91
C ASP A 142 -4.73 -1.74 -3.24
N GLY A 143 -3.84 -1.36 -2.32
CA GLY A 143 -2.40 -1.52 -2.49
C GLY A 143 -1.75 -0.58 -3.51
N LEU A 144 -2.46 0.41 -4.05
CA LEU A 144 -1.93 1.39 -5.00
C LEU A 144 -0.68 2.09 -4.48
N PHE A 145 -0.76 2.73 -3.32
CA PHE A 145 0.36 3.48 -2.75
C PHE A 145 1.56 2.57 -2.49
N ARG A 146 1.32 1.37 -1.98
CA ARG A 146 2.35 0.35 -1.78
C ARG A 146 3.02 -0.09 -3.07
N TYR A 147 2.26 -0.24 -4.16
CA TYR A 147 2.81 -0.58 -5.46
C TYR A 147 3.69 0.57 -5.98
N ILE A 148 3.19 1.81 -5.96
CA ILE A 148 3.95 2.99 -6.40
C ILE A 148 5.27 3.07 -5.65
N HIS A 149 5.24 2.89 -4.33
CA HIS A 149 6.42 2.95 -3.48
C HIS A 149 7.50 1.93 -3.90
N LYS A 150 7.09 0.69 -4.18
CA LYS A 150 8.00 -0.39 -4.60
C LYS A 150 8.50 -0.23 -6.04
N ASN A 151 7.68 0.33 -6.91
CA ASN A 151 7.90 0.33 -8.36
C ASN A 151 8.09 1.73 -8.96
N ARG A 152 8.39 2.76 -8.15
CA ARG A 152 8.43 4.17 -8.56
C ARG A 152 9.18 4.42 -9.87
N ARG A 153 10.36 3.82 -10.03
CA ARG A 153 11.16 3.94 -11.26
C ARG A 153 10.44 3.39 -12.50
N ASN A 154 9.68 2.31 -12.35
CA ASN A 154 8.87 1.75 -13.42
C ASN A 154 7.69 2.67 -13.75
N VAL A 155 6.96 3.10 -12.71
CA VAL A 155 5.82 4.02 -12.82
C VAL A 155 6.20 5.30 -13.58
N VAL A 156 7.29 5.96 -13.19
CA VAL A 156 7.79 7.16 -13.86
C VAL A 156 8.13 6.88 -15.34
N ARG A 157 8.71 5.71 -15.64
CA ARG A 157 9.09 5.35 -17.00
C ARG A 157 7.85 5.14 -17.89
N GLU A 158 6.87 4.37 -17.41
CA GLU A 158 5.65 4.10 -18.18
C GLU A 158 4.81 5.37 -18.34
N LEU A 159 4.72 6.21 -17.31
CA LEU A 159 4.05 7.51 -17.41
C LEU A 159 4.70 8.39 -18.46
N LYS A 160 6.04 8.49 -18.51
CA LYS A 160 6.73 9.25 -19.55
C LYS A 160 6.40 8.73 -20.95
N LYS A 161 6.30 7.41 -21.15
CA LYS A 161 5.90 6.86 -22.46
C LYS A 161 4.46 7.18 -22.81
N HIS A 162 3.59 7.30 -21.81
CA HIS A 162 2.18 7.61 -22.00
C HIS A 162 1.98 9.11 -22.28
N SER A 163 2.54 9.98 -21.46
CA SER A 163 2.43 11.45 -21.56
C SER A 163 3.23 12.07 -22.71
N LEU A 164 4.07 11.30 -23.41
CA LEU A 164 4.81 11.74 -24.61
C LEU A 164 4.12 11.32 -25.92
N LYS A 165 2.95 10.67 -25.85
CA LYS A 165 2.19 10.22 -27.03
C LYS A 165 0.98 11.11 -27.36
N GLU A 166 0.68 12.09 -26.51
CA GLU A 166 -0.34 13.13 -26.74
C GLU A 166 0.32 14.44 -27.16
#